data_AF-A0A842P5P5-F1
#
_entry.id   AF-A0A842P5P5-F1
#
_cell.length_a   1.000
_cell.length_b   1.000
_cell.length_c   1.000
_cell.angle_alpha   90.00
_cell.angle_beta   90.00
_cell.angle_gamma   90.00
#
_symmetry.space_group_name_H-M   'P 1'
#
loop_
_entity.id
_entity.type
_entity.pdbx_description
1 polymer ?
#
loop_
_entity_poly.entity_id
_entity_poly.type
_entity_poly.pdbx_seq_one_letter_code
_entity_poly.pdbx_strand_id
1 'polypeptide(L)'
;MVTISDEEQREYLRLKDEHAKIGRGEIEGIVVCLKRGYLFSSFDKKAISIAKNLGVEVITAGVIFKGLIVKGIAMKEEVLKIIRDIENSDNRVLEVEL
;
A
#
# COMPACT_ATOMS: atom_id res chain seq x y z
N MET A 1 5.08 -2.79 10.67
CA MET A 1 6.26 -1.93 10.42
C MET A 1 7.21 -2.73 9.55
N VAL A 2 7.63 -2.19 8.41
CA VAL A 2 8.50 -2.92 7.46
C VAL A 2 9.95 -2.61 7.81
N THR A 3 10.80 -3.62 7.84
CA THR A 3 12.23 -3.41 8.12
C THR A 3 12.91 -2.73 6.94
N ILE A 4 13.36 -1.50 7.17
CA ILE A 4 14.25 -0.76 6.26
C ILE A 4 15.70 -1.10 6.58
N SER A 5 16.49 -1.30 5.54
CA SER A 5 17.94 -1.51 5.61
C SER A 5 18.68 -0.20 5.80
N ASP A 6 19.97 -0.27 6.17
CA ASP A 6 20.83 0.90 6.29
C ASP A 6 20.95 1.69 4.97
N GLU A 7 20.87 0.99 3.82
CA GLU A 7 20.87 1.62 2.50
C GLU A 7 19.57 2.42 2.25
N GLU A 8 18.44 1.87 2.68
CA GLU A 8 17.11 2.48 2.59
C GLU A 8 16.91 3.65 3.56
N GLN A 9 17.66 3.66 4.67
CA GLN A 9 17.54 4.66 5.74
C GLN A 9 17.71 6.10 5.23
N ARG A 10 18.64 6.34 4.29
CA ARG A 10 18.87 7.68 3.72
C ARG A 10 17.66 8.20 2.96
N GLU A 11 17.03 7.31 2.18
CA GLU A 11 15.83 7.66 1.42
C GLU A 11 14.64 7.93 2.35
N TYR A 12 14.49 7.11 3.39
CA TYR A 12 13.48 7.31 4.43
C TYR A 12 13.60 8.68 5.09
N LEU A 13 14.81 9.09 5.50
CA LEU A 13 15.01 10.39 6.13
C LEU A 13 14.69 11.54 5.17
N ARG A 14 15.13 11.46 3.91
CA ARG A 14 14.81 12.45 2.87
C ARG A 14 13.30 12.63 2.70
N LEU A 15 12.56 11.52 2.52
CA LEU A 15 11.11 11.57 2.32
C LEU A 15 10.36 12.02 3.57
N LYS A 16 10.84 11.67 4.76
CA LYS A 16 10.26 12.12 6.02
C LYS A 16 10.32 13.64 6.16
N ASP A 17 11.43 14.25 5.76
CA ASP A 17 11.62 15.70 5.82
C ASP A 17 10.79 16.42 4.74
N GLU A 18 10.74 15.87 3.52
CA GLU A 18 9.96 16.43 2.40
C GLU A 18 8.44 16.28 2.56
N HIS A 19 7.99 15.25 3.27
CA HIS A 19 6.58 14.84 3.34
C HIS A 19 6.09 14.61 4.77
N ALA A 20 6.25 15.61 5.64
CA ALA A 20 5.86 15.58 7.05
C ALA A 20 4.37 15.22 7.34
N LYS A 21 3.50 15.20 6.33
CA LYS A 21 2.08 14.82 6.46
C LYS A 21 1.81 13.33 6.23
N ILE A 22 2.82 12.55 5.86
CA ILE A 22 2.70 11.10 5.67
C ILE A 22 3.19 10.36 6.92
N GLY A 23 2.43 9.34 7.32
CA GLY A 23 2.78 8.49 8.45
C GLY A 23 4.07 7.71 8.20
N ARG A 24 4.80 7.42 9.28
CA ARG A 24 6.05 6.66 9.24
C ARG A 24 5.95 5.36 8.42
N GLY A 25 4.91 4.56 8.65
CA GLY A 25 4.74 3.27 7.97
C GLY A 25 4.53 3.37 6.46
N GLU A 26 3.86 4.45 6.01
CA GLU A 26 3.67 4.71 4.57
C GLU A 26 5.01 5.10 3.92
N ILE A 27 5.82 5.94 4.58
CA ILE A 27 7.16 6.29 4.08
C ILE A 27 8.03 5.03 4.00
N GLU A 28 8.06 4.21 5.06
CA GLU A 28 8.78 2.93 5.07
C GLU A 28 8.34 2.03 3.90
N GLY A 29 7.03 1.92 3.66
CA GLY A 29 6.48 1.14 2.56
C GLY A 29 6.90 1.66 1.18
N ILE A 30 6.83 2.98 0.97
CA ILE A 30 7.24 3.63 -0.29
C ILE A 30 8.73 3.40 -0.55
N VAL A 31 9.59 3.60 0.46
CA VAL A 31 11.04 3.41 0.33
C VAL A 31 11.38 1.99 -0.07
N VAL A 32 10.78 1.00 0.60
CA VAL A 32 11.00 -0.42 0.30
C VAL A 32 10.55 -0.74 -1.13
N CYS A 33 9.38 -0.25 -1.55
CA CYS A 33 8.91 -0.47 -2.92
C CYS A 33 9.83 0.18 -3.95
N LEU A 34 10.30 1.41 -3.68
CA LEU A 34 11.22 2.14 -4.53
C LEU A 34 12.57 1.43 -4.69
N LYS A 35 13.17 0.99 -3.59
CA LYS A 35 14.54 0.42 -3.61
C LYS A 35 14.56 -1.05 -4.04
N ARG A 36 13.50 -1.82 -3.75
CA ARG A 36 13.43 -3.26 -4.04
C ARG A 36 12.63 -3.60 -5.31
N GLY A 37 12.03 -2.60 -5.96
CA GLY A 37 11.25 -2.80 -7.19
C GLY A 37 9.93 -3.55 -6.94
N TYR A 38 9.29 -3.31 -5.79
CA TYR A 38 7.98 -3.87 -5.49
C TYR A 38 6.85 -2.90 -5.86
N LEU A 39 5.65 -3.46 -6.03
CA LEU A 39 4.43 -2.68 -6.19
C LEU A 39 3.98 -2.12 -4.84
N PHE A 40 3.61 -0.85 -4.83
CA PHE A 40 3.05 -0.19 -3.65
C PHE A 40 1.52 -0.24 -3.67
N SER A 41 0.91 -0.52 -2.52
CA SER A 41 -0.55 -0.46 -2.33
C SER A 41 -0.85 0.25 -1.01
N SER A 42 -1.75 1.23 -1.05
CA SER A 42 -2.21 1.97 0.12
C SER A 42 -3.64 2.46 -0.11
N PHE A 43 -4.34 2.79 0.96
CA PHE A 43 -5.62 3.51 0.89
C PHE A 43 -5.45 5.02 1.07
N ASP A 44 -4.28 5.51 1.46
CA ASP A 44 -3.98 6.93 1.56
C ASP A 44 -3.66 7.52 0.18
N LYS A 45 -4.55 8.40 -0.31
CA LYS A 45 -4.39 9.07 -1.61
C LYS A 45 -3.09 9.87 -1.71
N LYS A 46 -2.60 10.46 -0.61
CA LYS A 46 -1.34 11.21 -0.59
C LYS A 46 -0.15 10.27 -0.70
N ALA A 47 -0.14 9.15 0.03
CA ALA A 47 0.90 8.14 -0.07
C ALA A 47 1.00 7.57 -1.48
N ILE A 48 -0.15 7.24 -2.09
CA ILE A 48 -0.22 6.81 -3.49
C ILE A 48 0.37 7.86 -4.44
N SER A 49 -0.02 9.12 -4.27
CA SER A 49 0.46 10.22 -5.13
C SER A 49 1.98 10.37 -5.04
N ILE A 50 2.53 10.34 -3.83
CA ILE A 50 3.97 10.44 -3.60
C ILE A 50 4.71 9.22 -4.16
N ALA A 51 4.21 8.01 -3.94
CA ALA A 51 4.79 6.80 -4.53
C ALA A 51 4.90 6.90 -6.06
N LYS A 52 3.82 7.34 -6.72
CA LYS A 52 3.80 7.54 -8.18
C LYS A 52 4.81 8.61 -8.63
N ASN A 53 4.88 9.74 -7.91
CA ASN A 53 5.81 10.82 -8.24
C ASN A 53 7.28 10.40 -8.11
N LEU A 54 7.57 9.44 -7.23
CA LEU A 54 8.89 8.85 -7.05
C LEU A 54 9.19 7.71 -8.05
N GLY A 55 8.27 7.41 -8.97
CA GLY A 55 8.43 6.34 -9.96
C GLY A 55 8.12 4.94 -9.43
N VAL A 56 7.49 4.82 -8.26
CA VAL A 56 7.04 3.53 -7.72
C VAL A 56 5.74 3.12 -8.42
N GLU A 57 5.70 1.90 -8.94
CA GLU A 57 4.49 1.32 -9.50
C GLU A 57 3.45 1.07 -8.39
N VAL A 58 2.20 1.45 -8.65
CA VAL A 58 1.11 1.33 -7.67
C VAL A 58 0.06 0.34 -8.17
N ILE A 59 -0.36 -0.55 -7.28
CA ILE A 59 -1.49 -1.46 -7.46
C ILE A 59 -2.57 -1.14 -6.42
N THR A 60 -3.84 -1.19 -6.83
CA THR A 60 -4.95 -0.97 -5.89
C THR A 60 -5.33 -2.27 -5.20
N ALA A 61 -5.81 -2.18 -3.96
CA ALA A 61 -6.32 -3.34 -3.23
C ALA A 61 -7.41 -4.09 -4.02
N GLY A 62 -8.27 -3.37 -4.75
CA GLY A 62 -9.30 -4.01 -5.58
C GLY A 62 -8.74 -4.92 -6.68
N VAL A 63 -7.64 -4.53 -7.32
CA VAL A 63 -6.96 -5.39 -8.30
C VAL A 63 -6.36 -6.62 -7.62
N ILE A 64 -5.79 -6.46 -6.43
CA ILE A 64 -5.27 -7.59 -5.62
C ILE A 64 -6.42 -8.56 -5.30
N PHE A 65 -7.53 -8.05 -4.75
CA PHE A 65 -8.70 -8.84 -4.37
C PHE A 65 -9.33 -9.58 -5.56
N LYS A 66 -9.51 -8.89 -6.69
CA LYS A 66 -9.98 -9.52 -7.92
C LYS A 66 -9.01 -10.61 -8.42
N GLY A 67 -7.71 -10.36 -8.28
CA GLY A 67 -6.67 -11.34 -8.57
C GLY A 67 -6.81 -12.63 -7.75
N LEU A 68 -7.09 -12.52 -6.45
CA LEU A 68 -7.31 -13.69 -5.59
C LEU A 68 -8.48 -14.54 -6.06
N ILE A 69 -9.58 -13.90 -6.47
CA ILE A 69 -10.78 -14.59 -6.99
C ILE A 69 -10.49 -15.26 -8.32
N VAL A 70 -9.97 -14.51 -9.31
CA VAL A 70 -9.73 -15.01 -10.67
C VAL A 70 -8.69 -16.13 -10.69
N LYS A 71 -7.75 -16.14 -9.73
CA LYS A 71 -6.75 -17.19 -9.59
C LYS A 71 -7.21 -18.38 -8.74
N GLY A 72 -8.44 -18.36 -8.22
CA GLY A 72 -8.99 -19.42 -7.37
C GLY A 72 -8.25 -19.57 -6.04
N ILE A 73 -7.57 -18.51 -5.57
CA ILE A 73 -6.86 -18.49 -4.28
C ILE A 73 -7.84 -18.28 -3.13
N ALA A 74 -8.90 -17.50 -3.37
CA ALA A 74 -9.98 -17.26 -2.41
C ALA A 74 -11.32 -17.16 -3.13
N MET A 75 -12.39 -17.59 -2.48
CA MET A 75 -13.76 -17.38 -2.95
C MET A 75 -14.17 -15.91 -2.79
N LYS A 76 -15.18 -15.47 -3.56
CA LYS A 76 -15.69 -14.09 -3.50
C LYS A 76 -16.15 -13.71 -2.09
N GLU A 77 -16.79 -14.63 -1.39
CA GLU A 77 -17.31 -14.46 -0.03
C GLU A 77 -16.18 -14.27 0.99
N GLU A 78 -15.05 -14.97 0.82
CA GLU A 78 -13.87 -14.83 1.66
C GLU A 78 -13.19 -13.47 1.45
N VAL A 79 -13.10 -13.03 0.19
CA VAL A 79 -12.58 -11.70 -0.15
C VAL A 79 -13.49 -10.59 0.38
N LEU A 80 -14.81 -10.74 0.28
CA LEU A 80 -15.77 -9.80 0.87
C LEU A 80 -15.63 -9.72 2.39
N LYS A 81 -15.32 -10.83 3.06
CA LYS A 81 -15.03 -10.84 4.50
C LYS A 81 -13.77 -10.05 4.82
N ILE A 82 -12.68 -10.26 4.06
CA ILE A 82 -11.43 -9.50 4.22
C ILE A 82 -11.68 -8.00 4.05
N ILE A 83 -12.45 -7.60 3.04
CA ILE A 83 -12.80 -6.20 2.81
C ILE A 83 -13.52 -5.61 4.03
N ARG A 84 -14.56 -6.29 4.53
CA ARG A 84 -15.29 -5.85 5.73
C ARG A 84 -14.41 -5.75 6.96
N ASP A 85 -13.51 -6.72 7.16
CA ASP A 85 -12.59 -6.73 8.29
C ASP A 85 -11.64 -5.51 8.23
N ILE A 86 -11.15 -5.15 7.04
CA ILE A 86 -10.35 -3.94 6.82
C ILE A 86 -11.19 -2.68 7.07
N GLU A 87 -12.39 -2.60 6.50
CA GLU A 87 -13.28 -1.44 6.64
C GLU A 87 -13.60 -1.14 8.12
N ASN A 88 -13.90 -2.19 8.89
CA ASN A 88 -14.16 -2.09 10.32
C ASN A 88 -12.91 -1.67 11.11
N SER A 89 -11.74 -2.24 10.78
CA SER A 89 -10.49 -1.95 11.50
C SER A 89 -9.98 -0.53 11.23
N ASP A 90 -10.10 -0.07 9.98
CA ASP A 90 -9.60 1.23 9.53
C ASP A 90 -10.67 2.34 9.64
N ASN A 91 -11.89 2.00 10.08
CA ASN A 91 -13.05 2.88 10.14
C ASN A 91 -13.25 3.65 8.82
N ARG A 92 -13.28 2.90 7.72
CA ARG A 92 -13.31 3.43 6.35
C ARG A 92 -14.13 2.52 5.44
N VAL A 93 -14.75 3.10 4.42
CA VAL A 93 -15.42 2.35 3.34
C VAL A 93 -14.47 2.17 2.16
N LEU A 94 -14.38 0.95 1.64
CA LEU A 94 -13.61 0.59 0.47
C LEU A 94 -14.54 0.39 -0.72
N GLU A 95 -14.48 1.30 -1.69
CA GLU A 95 -15.17 1.14 -2.96
C GLU A 95 -14.36 0.19 -3.87
N VAL A 96 -14.67 -1.10 -3.80
CA VAL A 96 -14.01 -2.15 -4.59
C VAL A 96 -15.01 -2.81 -5.54
N GLU A 97 -14.65 -2.87 -6.82
CA GLU A 97 -15.37 -3.66 -7.83
C GLU A 97 -14.71 -5.04 -7.99
N LEU A 98 -15.38 -6.10 -7.53
CA LEU A 98 -14.91 -7.49 -7.54
C LEU A 98 -15.38 -8.28 -8.76
#